data_AF-A0A4Q9MMX9-F1
#
_entry.id   AF-A0A4Q9MMX9-F1
#
_cell.length_a   1.000
_cell.length_b   1.000
_cell.length_c   1.000
_cell.angle_alpha   90.00
_cell.angle_beta   90.00
_cell.angle_gamma   90.00
#
_symmetry.space_group_name_H-M   'P 1'
#
loop_
_entity.id
_entity.type
_entity.pdbx_description
1 polymer ?
#
loop_
_entity_poly.entity_id
_entity_poly.type
_entity_poly.pdbx_seq_one_letter_code
_entity_poly.pdbx_strand_id
1 'polypeptide(L)' 'RLTSAHMAENLAEQLVECFRAFGIEDKVVAITSDNTKTNDAMMREIKKLLPQSRGPEGRVRCFAHVLSLVVKVCH' A
#
# COMPACT_ATOMS: atom_id res chain seq x y z
N ARG A 1 -10.51 15.40 12.95
CA ARG A 1 -9.70 15.29 11.71
C ARG A 1 -9.00 13.93 11.75
N LEU A 2 -9.44 12.93 10.98
CA LEU A 2 -8.58 11.76 10.73
C LEU A 2 -7.45 12.26 9.82
N THR A 3 -6.24 12.31 10.34
CA THR A 3 -5.06 12.60 9.51
C THR A 3 -4.83 11.42 8.58
N SER A 4 -4.37 11.66 7.36
CA SER A 4 -4.07 10.56 6.42
C SER A 4 -3.00 9.60 6.96
N ALA A 5 -2.21 10.04 7.95
CA ALA A 5 -1.27 9.22 8.69
C ALA A 5 -1.97 8.11 9.50
N HIS A 6 -2.98 8.44 10.31
CA HIS A 6 -3.76 7.42 11.04
C HIS A 6 -4.47 6.44 10.10
N MET A 7 -4.94 6.91 8.94
CA MET A 7 -5.52 6.01 7.94
C MET A 7 -4.48 5.06 7.34
N ALA A 8 -3.27 5.53 7.07
CA ALA A 8 -2.19 4.72 6.52
C ALA A 8 -1.68 3.67 7.50
N GLU A 9 -1.58 4.03 8.79
CA GLU A 9 -1.23 3.10 9.88
C GLU A 9 -2.28 2.00 10.01
N ASN A 10 -3.56 2.37 10.12
CA ASN A 10 -4.66 1.39 10.22
C ASN A 10 -4.71 0.45 9.01
N LEU A 11 -4.52 0.98 7.79
CA LEU A 11 -4.49 0.17 6.57
C LEU A 11 -3.30 -0.79 6.54
N ALA A 12 -2.13 -0.34 6.98
CA ALA A 12 -0.93 -1.17 7.06
C ALA A 12 -1.11 -2.30 8.07
N GLU A 13 -1.67 -2.02 9.25
CA GLU A 13 -1.95 -3.02 10.28
C GLU A 13 -2.91 -4.10 9.78
N GLN A 14 -4.07 -3.70 9.24
CA GLN A 14 -5.07 -4.64 8.74
C GLN A 14 -4.52 -5.51 7.59
N LEU A 15 -3.70 -4.93 6.71
CA LEU A 15 -3.10 -5.68 5.61
C LEU A 15 -2.04 -6.69 6.11
N VAL A 16 -1.24 -6.31 7.11
CA VAL A 16 -0.27 -7.20 7.74
C VAL A 16 -0.95 -8.33 8.51
N GLU A 17 -2.06 -8.04 9.21
CA GLU A 17 -2.90 -9.08 9.84
C GLU A 17 -3.41 -10.09 8.82
N CYS A 18 -3.86 -9.63 7.66
CA CYS A 18 -4.24 -10.52 6.56
C CYS A 18 -3.06 -11.41 6.14
N PHE A 19 -1.86 -10.85 5.92
CA PHE A 19 -0.68 -11.64 5.53
C PHE A 19 -0.32 -12.72 6.54
N ARG A 20 -0.39 -12.41 7.85
CA ARG A 20 -0.16 -13.36 8.94
C ARG A 20 -1.24 -14.44 8.98
N ALA A 21 -2.50 -14.06 8.80
CA ALA A 21 -3.61 -15.02 8.77
C ALA A 21 -3.47 -16.04 7.62
N PHE A 22 -2.87 -15.62 6.50
CA PHE A 22 -2.56 -16.50 5.38
C PHE A 22 -1.18 -17.19 5.47
N GLY A 23 -0.34 -16.85 6.45
CA GLY A 23 1.02 -17.39 6.60
C GLY A 23 1.96 -17.02 5.43
N ILE A 24 1.77 -15.83 4.87
CA ILE A 24 2.50 -15.33 3.69
C ILE A 24 3.30 -14.05 3.97
N GLU A 25 3.38 -13.58 5.22
CA GLU A 25 4.05 -12.34 5.60
C GLU A 25 5.52 -12.27 5.12
N ASP A 26 6.22 -13.40 5.07
CA ASP A 26 7.60 -13.51 4.57
C ASP A 26 7.70 -13.79 3.06
N LYS A 27 6.56 -13.98 2.40
CA LYS A 27 6.46 -14.34 0.97
C LYS A 27 5.92 -13.19 0.11
N VAL A 28 5.58 -12.04 0.72
CA VAL A 28 5.10 -10.86 -0.01
C VAL A 28 6.26 -10.13 -0.67
N VAL A 29 6.38 -10.28 -1.99
CA VAL A 29 7.43 -9.63 -2.80
C VAL A 29 7.04 -8.20 -3.19
N ALA A 30 5.76 -7.97 -3.51
CA ALA A 30 5.26 -6.68 -3.97
C ALA A 30 3.78 -6.51 -3.62
N ILE A 31 3.36 -5.25 -3.43
CA ILE A 31 1.98 -4.89 -3.10
C ILE A 31 1.49 -3.94 -4.19
N THR A 32 0.39 -4.31 -4.86
CA THR A 32 -0.23 -3.46 -5.87
C THR A 32 -1.29 -2.56 -5.22
N SER A 33 -1.20 -1.25 -5.43
CA SER A 33 -2.13 -0.27 -4.87
C SER A 33 -2.35 0.91 -5.82
N ASP A 34 -3.44 1.67 -5.66
CA ASP A 34 -3.75 2.83 -6.51
C ASP A 34 -2.68 3.94 -6.43
N ASN A 35 -2.80 5.03 -7.19
CA ASN A 35 -1.83 6.12 -7.21
C ASN A 35 -2.10 7.23 -6.17
N THR A 36 -2.69 6.92 -5.02
CA THR A 36 -2.89 7.91 -3.96
C THR A 36 -1.64 8.06 -3.08
N LYS A 37 -1.41 9.28 -2.57
CA LYS A 37 -0.29 9.59 -1.65
C LYS A 37 -0.43 8.88 -0.30
N THR A 38 -1.65 8.53 0.11
CA THR A 38 -1.92 7.76 1.34
C THR A 38 -1.23 6.41 1.31
N ASN A 39 -1.17 5.78 0.13
CA ASN A 39 -0.52 4.49 -0.03
C ASN A 39 1.02 4.58 0.00
N ASP A 40 1.62 5.75 -0.23
CA ASP A 40 3.06 5.94 0.06
C ASP A 40 3.34 5.89 1.56
N ALA A 41 2.44 6.46 2.37
CA ALA A 41 2.54 6.37 3.82
C ALA A 41 2.30 4.95 4.31
N MET A 42 1.28 4.27 3.79
CA MET A 42 0.98 2.88 4.14
C MET A 42 2.17 1.96 3.88
N MET A 43 2.84 2.08 2.74
CA MET A 43 4.03 1.24 2.43
C MET A 43 5.22 1.51 3.37
N ARG A 44 5.35 2.73 3.92
CA ARG A 44 6.35 3.02 4.96
C ARG A 44 5.97 2.36 6.29
N GLU A 45 4.71 2.37 6.67
CA GLU A 45 4.23 1.69 7.87
C GLU A 45 4.37 0.16 7.75
N ILE A 46 4.06 -0.41 6.59
CA ILE A 46 4.31 -1.84 6.30
C ILE A 46 5.79 -2.18 6.47
N LYS A 47 6.72 -1.32 6.06
CA LYS A 47 8.16 -1.54 6.28
C LYS A 47 8.55 -1.56 7.75
N LYS A 48 7.85 -0.81 8.61
CA LYS A 48 8.06 -0.86 10.07
C LYS A 48 7.50 -2.15 10.68
N LEU A 49 6.31 -2.57 10.24
CA LEU A 49 5.63 -3.77 10.74
C LEU A 49 6.25 -5.08 10.23
N LEU A 50 6.78 -5.06 9.00
CA LEU A 50 7.45 -6.16 8.31
C LEU A 50 8.81 -5.65 7.78
N PRO A 51 9.86 -5.64 8.62
CA PRO A 51 11.20 -5.18 8.23
C PRO A 51 11.80 -5.92 7.03
N GLN A 52 11.41 -7.18 6.82
CA GLN A 52 11.80 -8.02 5.68
C GLN A 52 11.10 -7.65 4.37
N SER A 53 9.99 -6.91 4.42
CA SER A 53 9.30 -6.46 3.20
C SER A 53 10.17 -5.48 2.41
N ARG A 54 9.89 -5.34 1.11
CA ARG A 54 10.52 -4.30 0.27
C ARG A 54 10.03 -2.88 0.59
N GLY A 55 9.01 -2.73 1.44
CA GLY A 55 8.46 -1.43 1.79
C GLY A 55 8.06 -0.61 0.55
N PRO A 56 8.37 0.69 0.48
CA PRO A 56 8.06 1.53 -0.68
C PRO A 56 8.59 1.00 -2.03
N GLU A 57 9.72 0.30 -2.06
CA GLU A 57 10.32 -0.26 -3.29
C GLU A 57 9.52 -1.45 -3.84
N GLY A 58 8.73 -2.11 -2.99
CA GLY A 58 7.83 -3.19 -3.38
C GLY A 58 6.46 -2.71 -3.88
N ARG A 59 6.21 -1.41 -3.96
CA ARG A 59 4.91 -0.87 -4.37
C ARG A 59 4.77 -0.91 -5.89
N VAL A 60 3.82 -1.69 -6.37
CA VAL A 60 3.34 -1.65 -7.76
C VAL A 60 2.13 -0.73 -7.81
N ARG A 61 2.07 0.20 -8.78
CA ARG A 61 0.91 1.07 -8.95
C ARG A 61 -0.10 0.39 -9.87
N CYS A 62 -1.36 0.33 -9.45
CA CYS A 62 -2.42 -0.29 -10.25
C CYS A 62 -2.64 0.47 -11.56
N PHE A 63 -2.45 -0.22 -12.70
CA PHE A 63 -2.59 0.38 -14.04
C PHE A 63 -4.02 0.85 -14.34
N ALA A 64 -5.04 0.16 -13.79
CA ALA A 64 -6.45 0.58 -13.94
C ALA A 64 -6.69 1.97 -13.35
N HIS A 65 -5.96 2.36 -12.30
CA HIS A 65 -6.06 3.69 -11.71
C HIS A 65 -5.27 4.75 -12.51
N VAL A 66 -4.13 4.37 -13.11
CA VAL A 66 -3.39 5.24 -14.03
C VAL A 66 -4.24 5.58 -15.26
N LEU A 67 -4.97 4.60 -15.81
CA LEU A 67 -5.94 4.83 -16.89
C LEU A 67 -7.08 5.77 -16.47
N SER A 68 -7.62 5.61 -15.25
CA SER A 68 -8.64 6.54 -14.72
C SER A 68 -8.11 7.98 -14.55
N LEU A 69 -6.82 8.15 -14.25
CA LEU A 69 -6.19 9.47 -14.20
C LEU A 69 -5.99 10.07 -15.60
N VAL A 70 -5.56 9.30 -16.59
CA VAL A 70 -5.40 9.77 -17.98
C VAL A 70 -6.75 10.22 -18.55
N VAL A 71 -7.80 9.44 -18.36
CA VAL A 71 -9.15 9.78 -18.84
C VAL A 71 -9.70 11.05 -18.18
N LYS A 72 -9.36 11.33 -16.92
CA LYS A 72 -9.76 12.56 -16.22
C LYS A 72 -9.01 13.83 -16.67
N VAL A 73 -7.85 13.69 -17.30
CA VAL A 73 -7.06 14.83 -17.80
C VAL A 73 -7.37 15.13 -19.27
N CYS A 74 -7.91 14.16 -20.00
CA CYS A 74 -8.39 14.32 -21.38
C CYS A 74 -9.86 14.78 -21.47
N HIS A 75 -10.50 15.09 -20.34
CA HIS A 75 -11.84 15.67 -20.21
C HIS A 75 -11.80 16.91 -19.32
#